data_AF-A0AAV4QQS7-F1
#
_entry.id   AF-A0AAV4QQS7-F1
#
_cell.length_a   1.000
_cell.length_b   1.000
_cell.length_c   1.000
_cell.angle_alpha   90.00
_cell.angle_beta   90.00
_cell.angle_gamma   90.00
#
_symmetry.space_group_name_H-M   'P 1'
#
loop_
_entity.id
_entity.type
_entity.pdbx_description
1 polymer ?
#
loop_
_entity_poly.entity_id
_entity_poly.type
_entity_poly.pdbx_seq_one_letter_code
_entity_poly.pdbx_strand_id
1 'polypeptide(L)'
;MLSLNYSVPQNRKKYNTKMDEPHQRTRLLQDFLIPHLNNKTFGAKLYWTDASEGKFRILWKHQSSSRFEAEDSAVYREWAIKKGLWDPRNPRAPTIAKQRFRAALLKLRHVTILRKEHDYRDYKIDLTLGQGNQFPANDDYLESDAFIEEILRANLQNGFHG
;
A
#
# COMPACT_ATOMS: atom_id res chain seq x y z
N MET A 1 -36.76 -34.00 -26.46
CA MET A 1 -36.21 -32.70 -26.05
C MET A 1 -36.82 -32.31 -24.72
N LEU A 2 -36.08 -32.38 -23.62
CA LEU A 2 -36.45 -31.77 -22.34
C LEU A 2 -35.16 -31.24 -21.69
N SER A 3 -35.15 -29.94 -21.41
CA SER A 3 -34.04 -29.14 -20.90
C SER A 3 -33.79 -29.41 -19.41
N LEU A 4 -32.53 -29.59 -19.00
CA LEU A 4 -32.13 -29.69 -17.59
C LEU A 4 -32.15 -28.30 -16.94
N ASN A 5 -33.08 -28.08 -16.02
CA ASN A 5 -33.09 -26.92 -15.13
C ASN A 5 -32.16 -27.18 -13.94
N TYR A 6 -30.98 -26.54 -13.92
CA TYR A 6 -30.15 -26.47 -12.73
C TYR A 6 -30.66 -25.35 -11.79
N SER A 7 -31.10 -25.74 -10.60
CA SER A 7 -31.47 -24.82 -9.52
C SER A 7 -30.21 -24.43 -8.72
N VAL A 8 -29.90 -23.14 -8.66
CA VAL A 8 -28.81 -22.60 -7.84
C VAL A 8 -29.40 -22.07 -6.52
N PRO A 9 -28.96 -22.57 -5.35
CA PRO A 9 -29.52 -22.15 -4.06
C PRO A 9 -29.09 -20.73 -3.66
N GLN A 10 -30.08 -19.96 -3.19
CA GLN A 10 -29.96 -18.61 -2.68
C GLN A 10 -29.26 -18.60 -1.31
N ASN A 11 -27.99 -18.20 -1.26
CA ASN A 11 -27.35 -17.81 -0.01
C ASN A 11 -26.62 -16.47 -0.17
N ARG A 12 -27.40 -15.39 -0.27
CA ARG A 12 -26.88 -14.03 -0.14
C ARG A 12 -26.67 -13.74 1.34
N LYS A 13 -25.39 -13.76 1.77
CA LYS A 13 -24.96 -13.09 2.99
C LYS A 13 -25.35 -11.62 2.88
N LYS A 14 -26.00 -11.09 3.92
CA LYS A 14 -26.43 -9.69 4.03
C LYS A 14 -25.20 -8.79 4.05
N TYR A 15 -24.83 -8.22 2.91
CA TYR A 15 -23.87 -7.12 2.84
C TYR A 15 -24.59 -5.83 3.18
N ASN A 16 -24.05 -5.12 4.17
CA ASN A 16 -24.61 -3.90 4.73
C ASN A 16 -24.57 -2.77 3.68
N THR A 17 -25.71 -2.10 3.47
CA THR A 17 -26.01 -1.12 2.41
C THR A 17 -25.31 0.24 2.63
N LYS A 18 -23.99 0.30 2.41
CA LYS A 18 -23.24 1.56 2.21
C LYS A 18 -22.08 1.39 1.22
N MET A 19 -22.35 0.89 0.02
CA MET A 19 -21.31 0.67 -1.01
C MET A 19 -21.79 1.17 -2.39
N ASP A 20 -22.23 2.42 -2.50
CA ASP A 20 -22.55 3.08 -3.78
C ASP A 20 -21.66 4.31 -4.04
N GLU A 21 -20.43 4.30 -3.56
CA GLU A 21 -19.37 5.13 -4.14
C GLU A 21 -18.33 4.18 -4.74
N PRO A 22 -18.05 4.25 -6.06
CA PRO A 22 -16.97 3.48 -6.65
C PRO A 22 -15.71 3.84 -5.86
N HIS A 23 -15.10 2.86 -5.20
CA HIS A 23 -13.82 3.07 -4.53
C HIS A 23 -12.83 3.47 -5.61
N GLN A 24 -12.63 4.77 -5.76
CA GLN A 24 -11.86 5.32 -6.86
C GLN A 24 -10.47 4.71 -6.74
N ARG A 25 -10.07 3.97 -7.78
CA ARG A 25 -8.83 3.19 -7.82
C ARG A 25 -7.65 4.08 -7.50
N THR A 26 -7.28 4.13 -6.22
CA THR A 26 -6.21 4.99 -5.75
C THR A 26 -4.90 4.26 -5.98
N ARG A 27 -4.07 4.81 -6.85
CA ARG A 27 -2.73 4.31 -7.18
C ARG A 27 -1.72 4.87 -6.20
N LEU A 28 -0.89 3.99 -5.62
CA LEU A 28 0.07 4.37 -4.58
C LEU A 28 1.03 5.47 -5.04
N LEU A 29 1.52 5.43 -6.28
CA LEU A 29 2.46 6.44 -6.75
C LEU A 29 1.80 7.74 -7.16
N GLN A 30 0.91 7.68 -8.14
CA GLN A 30 0.33 8.86 -8.78
C GLN A 30 -0.60 9.61 -7.82
N ASP A 31 -1.38 8.88 -7.03
CA ASP A 31 -2.45 9.49 -6.23
C ASP A 31 -2.05 9.66 -4.75
N PHE A 32 -0.90 9.11 -4.32
CA PHE A 32 -0.41 9.23 -2.95
C PHE A 32 1.05 9.69 -2.86
N LEU A 33 2.05 8.88 -3.25
CA LEU A 33 3.46 9.19 -3.00
C LEU A 33 3.93 10.47 -3.69
N ILE A 34 3.74 10.62 -4.99
CA ILE A 34 4.24 11.78 -5.76
C ILE A 34 3.67 13.09 -5.21
N PRO A 35 2.34 13.23 -4.98
CA PRO A 35 1.79 14.43 -4.35
C PRO A 35 2.41 14.74 -2.98
N HIS A 36 2.55 13.74 -2.09
CA HIS A 36 3.08 13.97 -0.75
C HIS A 36 4.59 14.26 -0.74
N LEU A 37 5.34 13.66 -1.68
CA LEU A 37 6.76 13.95 -1.88
C LEU A 37 6.98 15.37 -2.39
N ASN A 38 6.19 15.81 -3.37
CA ASN A 38 6.26 17.17 -3.93
C ASN A 38 5.86 18.22 -2.91
N ASN A 39 4.79 17.96 -2.14
CA ASN A 39 4.29 18.87 -1.11
C ASN A 39 5.08 18.79 0.20
N LYS A 40 6.04 17.86 0.32
CA LYS A 40 6.84 17.61 1.54
C LYS A 40 5.97 17.34 2.78
N THR A 41 4.78 16.75 2.59
CA THR A 41 3.74 16.63 3.62
C THR A 41 4.24 15.97 4.91
N PHE A 42 5.14 14.98 4.81
CA PHE A 42 5.64 14.22 5.96
C PHE A 42 7.07 14.59 6.38
N GLY A 43 7.65 15.64 5.79
CA GLY A 43 9.01 16.10 6.11
C GLY A 43 10.05 14.97 6.06
N ALA A 44 10.81 14.79 7.13
CA ALA A 44 11.87 13.77 7.22
C ALA A 44 11.37 12.32 7.08
N LYS A 45 10.06 12.06 7.17
CA LYS A 45 9.51 10.70 7.08
C LYS A 45 9.24 10.25 5.64
N LEU A 46 9.07 11.18 4.71
CA LEU A 46 8.94 10.91 3.28
C LEU A 46 9.39 12.14 2.49
N TYR A 47 10.51 12.03 1.77
CA TYR A 47 11.05 13.14 1.00
C TYR A 47 11.88 12.68 -0.20
N TRP A 48 11.97 13.55 -1.21
CA TRP A 48 12.91 13.39 -2.31
C TRP A 48 14.35 13.55 -1.80
N THR A 49 15.19 12.54 -2.01
CA THR A 49 16.64 12.69 -1.86
C THR A 49 17.26 13.26 -3.13
N ASP A 50 16.67 12.96 -4.28
CA ASP A 50 16.98 13.53 -5.58
C ASP A 50 15.73 13.41 -6.48
N ALA A 51 15.01 14.51 -6.66
CA ALA A 51 13.78 14.51 -7.43
C ALA A 51 14.03 14.34 -8.94
N SER A 52 15.13 14.87 -9.47
CA SER A 52 15.50 14.75 -10.89
C SER A 52 15.78 13.30 -11.29
N GLU A 53 16.33 12.51 -10.38
CA GLU A 53 16.59 11.09 -10.61
C GLU A 53 15.48 10.16 -10.08
N GLY A 54 14.37 10.72 -9.57
CA GLY A 54 13.26 9.95 -9.02
C GLY A 54 13.60 9.19 -7.74
N LYS A 55 14.61 9.63 -6.98
CA LYS A 55 15.06 8.99 -5.74
C LYS A 55 14.39 9.61 -4.53
N PHE A 56 13.72 8.79 -3.73
CA PHE A 56 13.09 9.23 -2.49
C PHE A 56 13.47 8.32 -1.32
N ARG A 57 13.30 8.88 -0.11
CA ARG A 57 13.53 8.18 1.15
C ARG A 57 12.25 8.18 1.97
N ILE A 58 12.02 7.06 2.64
CA ILE A 58 10.90 6.85 3.57
C ILE A 58 11.40 6.29 4.90
N LEU A 59 10.83 6.79 6.00
CA LEU A 59 11.06 6.25 7.33
C LEU A 59 10.43 4.86 7.44
N TRP A 60 11.20 3.92 7.96
CA TRP A 60 10.90 2.50 8.03
C TRP A 60 11.22 1.87 9.38
N LYS A 61 11.28 2.70 10.43
CA LYS A 61 11.59 2.32 11.81
C LYS A 61 10.82 1.10 12.30
N HIS A 62 11.48 0.29 13.11
CA HIS A 62 10.88 -0.91 13.67
C HIS A 62 9.91 -0.54 14.82
N GLN A 63 8.72 -1.14 14.82
CA GLN A 63 7.66 -0.79 15.78
C GLN A 63 7.96 -1.25 17.22
N SER A 64 8.82 -2.26 17.39
CA SER A 64 9.28 -2.66 18.72
C SER A 64 10.43 -1.79 19.25
N SER A 65 10.90 -0.80 18.49
CA SER A 65 11.89 0.15 18.99
C SER A 65 11.31 0.94 20.15
N SER A 66 12.05 1.05 21.27
CA SER A 66 11.64 1.86 22.43
C SER A 66 11.48 3.34 22.11
N ARG A 67 12.01 3.80 20.98
CA ARG A 67 11.89 5.17 20.47
C ARG A 67 10.77 5.33 19.45
N PHE A 68 10.00 4.29 19.14
CA PHE A 68 8.96 4.35 18.12
C PHE A 68 7.79 5.22 18.61
N GLU A 69 7.44 6.24 17.83
CA GLU A 69 6.30 7.11 18.11
C GLU A 69 5.16 6.82 17.13
N ALA A 70 3.92 7.14 17.51
CA ALA A 70 2.77 6.97 16.63
C ALA A 70 2.95 7.68 15.28
N GLU A 71 3.61 8.84 15.30
CA GLU A 71 3.89 9.65 14.12
C GLU A 71 4.93 9.00 13.18
N ASP A 72 5.76 8.07 13.66
CA ASP A 72 6.65 7.27 12.81
C ASP A 72 5.86 6.38 11.84
N SER A 73 4.55 6.22 12.08
CA SER A 73 3.59 5.54 11.20
C SER A 73 2.78 6.39 10.23
N ALA A 74 2.95 7.71 10.26
CA ALA A 74 2.09 8.64 9.54
C ALA A 74 1.94 8.31 8.04
N VAL A 75 3.05 8.03 7.34
CA VAL A 75 3.02 7.77 5.89
C VAL A 75 2.14 6.57 5.54
N TYR A 76 2.33 5.45 6.22
CA TYR A 76 1.57 4.22 5.94
C TYR A 76 0.16 4.25 6.54
N ARG A 77 -0.03 4.97 7.65
CA ARG A 77 -1.36 5.24 8.21
C ARG A 77 -2.22 6.05 7.24
N GLU A 78 -1.70 7.17 6.72
CA GLU A 78 -2.44 8.02 5.77
C GLU A 78 -2.77 7.28 4.48
N TRP A 79 -1.87 6.43 3.99
CA TRP A 79 -2.18 5.54 2.87
C TRP A 79 -3.34 4.59 3.20
N ALA A 80 -3.30 3.94 4.36
CA ALA A 80 -4.37 3.04 4.79
C ALA A 80 -5.70 3.77 4.97
N ILE A 81 -5.71 5.00 5.51
CA ILE A 81 -6.91 5.84 5.63
C ILE A 81 -7.46 6.17 4.25
N LYS A 82 -6.60 6.61 3.31
CA LYS A 82 -7.00 6.92 1.93
C LYS A 82 -7.64 5.73 1.22
N LYS A 83 -7.22 4.51 1.58
CA LYS A 83 -7.76 3.25 1.05
C LYS A 83 -8.99 2.74 1.81
N GLY A 84 -9.44 3.40 2.88
CA GLY A 84 -10.53 2.91 3.75
C GLY A 84 -10.15 1.67 4.57
N LEU A 85 -8.86 1.42 4.72
CA LEU A 85 -8.28 0.19 5.26
C LEU A 85 -7.71 0.35 6.68
N TRP A 86 -7.83 1.55 7.27
CA TRP A 86 -7.35 1.86 8.61
C TRP A 86 -8.42 1.58 9.66
N ASP A 87 -8.07 0.77 10.66
CA ASP A 87 -8.90 0.55 11.85
C ASP A 87 -8.22 1.18 13.09
N PRO A 88 -8.70 2.32 13.60
CA PRO A 88 -8.09 2.98 14.76
C PRO A 88 -8.25 2.19 16.07
N ARG A 89 -9.14 1.19 16.12
CA ARG A 89 -9.37 0.35 17.31
C ARG A 89 -8.44 -0.84 17.36
N ASN A 90 -7.75 -1.15 16.25
CA ASN A 90 -6.84 -2.28 16.16
C ASN A 90 -5.41 -1.85 16.53
N PRO A 91 -4.82 -2.36 17.63
CA PRO A 91 -3.46 -2.03 18.03
C PRO A 91 -2.39 -2.41 16.98
N ARG A 92 -2.71 -3.36 16.10
CA ARG A 92 -1.83 -3.80 15.00
C ARG A 92 -2.03 -3.01 13.71
N ALA A 93 -2.94 -2.04 13.68
CA ALA A 93 -3.20 -1.23 12.48
C ALA A 93 -1.94 -0.58 11.89
N PRO A 94 -1.00 -0.01 12.69
CA PRO A 94 0.27 0.49 12.16
C PRO A 94 1.10 -0.61 11.47
N THR A 95 1.18 -1.81 12.05
CA THR A 95 1.93 -2.95 11.49
C THR A 95 1.33 -3.39 10.18
N ILE A 96 0.00 -3.57 10.15
CA ILE A 96 -0.75 -4.00 8.98
C ILE A 96 -0.59 -2.96 7.88
N ALA A 97 -0.78 -1.67 8.19
CA ALA A 97 -0.61 -0.58 7.24
C ALA A 97 0.81 -0.56 6.62
N LYS A 98 1.86 -0.72 7.44
CA LYS A 98 3.26 -0.80 6.96
C LYS A 98 3.46 -1.98 6.00
N GLN A 99 2.94 -3.16 6.34
CA GLN A 99 3.07 -4.35 5.51
C GLN A 99 2.28 -4.22 4.19
N ARG A 100 1.06 -3.67 4.23
CA ARG A 100 0.26 -3.37 3.03
C ARG A 100 0.99 -2.38 2.12
N PHE A 101 1.52 -1.30 2.70
CA PHE A 101 2.31 -0.32 1.98
C PHE A 101 3.54 -0.94 1.31
N ARG A 102 4.24 -1.85 2.01
CA ARG A 102 5.37 -2.61 1.45
C ARG A 102 4.94 -3.46 0.27
N ALA A 103 3.85 -4.22 0.42
CA ALA A 103 3.34 -5.09 -0.64
C ALA A 103 2.94 -4.28 -1.88
N ALA A 104 2.28 -3.15 -1.68
CA ALA A 104 1.92 -2.22 -2.74
C ALA A 104 3.17 -1.68 -3.47
N LEU A 105 4.20 -1.25 -2.73
CA LEU A 105 5.48 -0.83 -3.31
C LEU A 105 6.16 -1.93 -4.15
N LEU A 106 6.20 -3.16 -3.64
CA LEU A 106 6.86 -4.28 -4.32
C LEU A 106 6.18 -4.68 -5.64
N LYS A 107 4.91 -4.36 -5.82
CA LYS A 107 4.17 -4.64 -7.05
C LYS A 107 4.49 -3.64 -8.17
N LEU A 108 5.00 -2.46 -7.83
CA LEU A 108 5.30 -1.42 -8.80
C LEU A 108 6.56 -1.78 -9.58
N ARG A 109 6.41 -2.16 -10.85
CA ARG A 109 7.54 -2.59 -11.70
C ARG A 109 8.61 -1.53 -11.92
N HIS A 110 8.24 -0.26 -11.79
CA HIS A 110 9.12 0.88 -11.98
C HIS A 110 9.61 1.48 -10.66
N VAL A 111 9.43 0.78 -9.53
CA VAL A 111 10.00 1.17 -8.23
C VAL A 111 11.00 0.12 -7.79
N THR A 112 12.23 0.56 -7.51
CA THR A 112 13.31 -0.30 -7.03
C THR A 112 13.82 0.19 -5.68
N ILE A 113 14.21 -0.73 -4.81
CA ILE A 113 14.88 -0.41 -3.54
C ILE A 113 16.36 -0.15 -3.84
N LEU A 114 16.86 1.02 -3.43
CA LEU A 114 18.28 1.36 -3.56
C LEU A 114 19.09 0.96 -2.33
N ARG A 115 18.62 1.32 -1.14
CA ARG A 115 19.30 1.02 0.13
C ARG A 115 18.32 0.77 1.27
N LYS A 116 18.78 -0.05 2.21
CA LYS A 116 18.09 -0.35 3.46
C LYS A 116 19.00 0.05 4.61
N GLU A 117 18.73 1.19 5.22
CA GLU A 117 19.40 1.62 6.45
C GLU A 117 18.60 1.14 7.66
N HIS A 118 19.07 1.37 8.89
CA HIS A 118 18.38 0.89 10.09
C HIS A 118 16.90 1.36 10.12
N ASP A 119 16.69 2.67 10.05
CA ASP A 119 15.36 3.28 10.14
C ASP A 119 14.83 3.85 8.82
N TYR A 120 15.58 3.73 7.72
CA TYR A 120 15.21 4.31 6.44
C TYR A 120 15.29 3.31 5.30
N ARG A 121 14.46 3.53 4.29
CA ARG A 121 14.51 2.83 3.02
C ARG A 121 14.55 3.88 1.92
N ASP A 122 15.41 3.64 0.94
CA ASP A 122 15.48 4.49 -0.24
C ASP A 122 15.03 3.72 -1.45
N TYR A 123 14.32 4.44 -2.29
CA TYR A 123 13.71 3.91 -3.48
C TYR A 123 14.04 4.80 -4.67
N LYS A 124 14.07 4.19 -5.85
CA LYS A 124 14.13 4.89 -7.14
C LYS A 124 12.90 4.56 -7.94
N ILE A 125 12.24 5.60 -8.43
CA ILE A 125 11.20 5.54 -9.44
C ILE A 125 11.88 5.69 -10.80
N ASP A 126 11.65 4.75 -11.71
CA ASP A 126 12.09 4.88 -13.09
C ASP A 126 11.20 5.89 -13.83
N LEU A 127 11.71 7.11 -13.98
CA LEU A 127 11.01 8.21 -14.64
C LEU A 127 10.90 8.03 -16.17
N THR A 128 11.71 7.15 -16.76
CA THR A 128 11.69 6.92 -18.21
C THR A 128 10.47 6.11 -18.64
N LEU A 129 9.97 5.25 -17.75
CA LEU A 129 8.70 4.53 -17.93
C LEU A 129 7.46 5.42 -17.78
N GLY A 130 7.63 6.68 -17.37
CA GLY A 130 6.56 7.67 -17.24
C GLY A 130 6.32 8.55 -18.47
N GLN A 131 7.21 8.53 -19.46
CA GLN A 131 7.10 9.37 -20.65
C GLN A 131 6.45 8.59 -21.81
N GLY A 132 5.13 8.73 -21.92
CA GLY A 132 4.34 8.26 -23.04
C GLY A 132 3.25 7.27 -22.64
N ASN A 133 2.12 7.73 -22.10
CA ASN A 133 0.84 7.02 -21.98
C ASN A 133 0.87 5.53 -21.51
N GLN A 134 1.97 5.08 -20.88
CA GLN A 134 2.25 3.69 -20.53
C GLN A 134 2.85 3.58 -19.13
N PHE A 135 2.29 4.32 -18.15
CA PHE A 135 1.93 3.56 -16.95
C PHE A 135 0.81 2.66 -17.44
N PRO A 136 1.01 1.33 -17.57
CA PRO A 136 -0.06 0.48 -18.05
C PRO A 136 -1.27 0.79 -17.17
N ALA A 137 -2.40 1.16 -17.78
CA ALA A 137 -3.68 1.24 -17.07
C ALA A 137 -3.97 -0.08 -16.32
N ASN A 138 -3.28 -1.16 -16.72
CA ASN A 138 -3.24 -2.49 -16.13
C ASN A 138 -2.26 -2.68 -14.96
N ASP A 139 -1.67 -1.63 -14.38
CA ASP A 139 -1.27 -1.67 -12.95
C ASP A 139 -2.50 -1.65 -12.01
N ASP A 140 -3.70 -1.80 -12.60
CA ASP A 140 -4.88 -2.53 -12.08
C ASP A 140 -4.57 -3.99 -11.68
N TYR A 141 -3.38 -4.29 -11.16
CA TYR A 141 -3.30 -5.41 -10.23
C TYR A 141 -4.16 -4.99 -9.06
N LEU A 142 -5.38 -5.52 -9.05
CA LEU A 142 -6.19 -5.61 -7.85
C LEU A 142 -5.19 -5.94 -6.73
N GLU A 143 -4.97 -4.98 -5.85
CA GLU A 143 -4.78 -5.28 -4.45
C GLU A 143 -6.05 -6.06 -4.07
N SER A 144 -6.18 -7.31 -4.52
CA SER A 144 -7.19 -8.17 -3.97
C SER A 144 -6.75 -8.24 -2.52
N ASP A 145 -7.57 -7.69 -1.64
CA ASP A 145 -7.30 -7.72 -0.22
C ASP A 145 -6.92 -9.15 0.16
N ALA A 146 -7.50 -10.17 -0.48
CA ALA A 146 -7.11 -11.57 -0.40
C ALA A 146 -5.59 -11.86 -0.54
N PHE A 147 -4.90 -11.37 -1.58
CA PHE A 147 -3.46 -11.63 -1.77
C PHE A 147 -2.61 -10.84 -0.78
N ILE A 148 -3.02 -9.61 -0.46
CA ILE A 148 -2.36 -8.84 0.59
C ILE A 148 -2.53 -9.54 1.93
N GLU A 149 -3.73 -9.98 2.28
CA GLU A 149 -4.05 -10.77 3.46
C GLU A 149 -3.27 -12.08 3.50
N GLU A 150 -3.03 -12.73 2.37
CA GLU A 150 -2.16 -13.92 2.29
C GLU A 150 -0.70 -13.59 2.64
N ILE A 151 -0.14 -12.51 2.07
CA ILE A 151 1.19 -12.02 2.44
C ILE A 151 1.24 -11.61 3.92
N LEU A 152 0.21 -10.94 4.43
CA LEU A 152 0.10 -10.55 5.83
C LEU A 152 0.07 -11.80 6.73
N ARG A 153 -0.75 -12.81 6.39
CA ARG A 153 -0.82 -14.09 7.11
C ARG A 153 0.53 -14.81 7.11
N ALA A 154 1.20 -14.88 5.96
CA ALA A 154 2.52 -15.48 5.85
C ALA A 154 3.57 -14.74 6.71
N ASN A 155 3.53 -13.42 6.76
CA ASN A 155 4.45 -12.64 7.59
C ASN A 155 4.11 -12.69 9.09
N LEU A 156 2.83 -12.88 9.45
CA LEU A 156 2.39 -13.05 10.84
C LEU A 156 2.74 -14.45 11.39
N GLN A 157 2.74 -15.49 10.54
CA GLN A 157 3.11 -16.86 10.93
C GLN A 157 4.63 -17.06 11.07
N ASN A 158 5.44 -16.31 10.31
CA ASN A 158 6.89 -16.47 10.27
C ASN A 158 7.68 -15.62 11.29
N GLY A 159 7.02 -15.01 12.29
CA GLY A 159 7.68 -14.37 13.43
C GLY A 159 8.77 -13.34 13.06
N PHE A 160 8.38 -12.08 12.87
CA PHE A 160 9.22 -10.87 12.88
C PHE A 160 10.75 -11.09 12.83
N HIS A 161 11.30 -11.37 11.65
CA HIS A 161 12.72 -11.18 11.35
C HIS A 161 12.83 -10.33 10.08
N GLY A 162 13.10 -9.03 10.24
CA GLY A 162 13.29 -8.10 9.13
C GLY A 162 13.40 -6.63 9.54
#